data_AF-A0A953IQV9-F1
#
_entry.id   AF-A0A953IQV9-F1
#
_cell.length_a   1.000
_cell.length_b   1.000
_cell.length_c   1.000
_cell.angle_alpha   90.00
_cell.angle_beta   90.00
_cell.angle_gamma   90.00
#
_symmetry.space_group_name_H-M   'P 1'
#
loop_
_entity.id
_entity.type
_entity.pdbx_description
1 polymer ?
#
loop_
_entity_poly.entity_id
_entity_poly.type
_entity_poly.pdbx_seq_one_letter_code
_entity_poly.pdbx_strand_id
1 'polypeptide(L)'
;IDSHFPFAEIALSGWIEQMLLGHPATEIEDRYRTVLKENRARDAAAGRTLDGPHLTDLTVVYGPKNIPASDASTGEQKAVLIRLVLAHSGLLQEMTGFAPVLLLDEVAAHLDPARRAALFDALALLGAQVWMTGADPLAFAEISDRAQIFEVNPGTVQARK
;
A
#
# COMPACT_ATOMS: atom_id res chain seq x y z
N ILE A 1 -11.30 -3.23 12.08
CA ILE A 1 -11.14 -3.42 10.62
C ILE A 1 -11.22 -4.90 10.35
N ASP A 2 -12.14 -5.26 9.48
CA ASP A 2 -12.82 -6.53 9.30
C ASP A 2 -11.93 -7.75 8.96
N SER A 3 -12.44 -8.97 9.18
CA SER A 3 -11.73 -10.25 8.97
C SER A 3 -11.34 -10.52 7.51
N HIS A 4 -12.00 -9.85 6.57
CA HIS A 4 -11.81 -10.01 5.13
C HIS A 4 -10.48 -9.46 4.60
N PHE A 5 -9.88 -8.50 5.30
CA PHE A 5 -8.58 -7.91 4.97
C PHE A 5 -7.59 -8.17 6.09
N PRO A 6 -6.81 -9.27 5.99
CA PRO A 6 -5.96 -9.73 7.07
C PRO A 6 -4.88 -8.71 7.40
N PHE A 7 -4.48 -8.68 8.68
CA PHE A 7 -3.36 -7.85 9.10
C PHE A 7 -2.06 -8.33 8.45
N ALA A 8 -1.14 -7.39 8.28
CA ALA A 8 0.21 -7.66 7.82
C ALA A 8 1.21 -7.04 8.78
N GLU A 9 2.32 -7.73 8.99
CA GLU A 9 3.48 -7.14 9.62
C GLU A 9 4.38 -6.63 8.50
N ILE A 10 4.89 -5.40 8.66
CA ILE A 10 5.78 -4.78 7.70
C ILE A 10 7.09 -4.40 8.38
N ALA A 11 8.19 -4.56 7.67
CA ALA A 11 9.50 -4.11 8.13
C ALA A 11 10.35 -3.61 6.97
N LEU A 12 11.25 -2.70 7.27
CA LEU A 12 12.29 -2.30 6.33
C LEU A 12 13.51 -3.21 6.52
N SER A 13 13.89 -3.92 5.46
CA SER A 13 15.02 -4.83 5.40
C SER A 13 16.24 -4.09 4.83
N GLY A 14 16.78 -3.18 5.62
CA GLY A 14 18.01 -2.46 5.33
C GLY A 14 18.79 -2.22 6.62
N TRP A 15 20.12 -2.28 6.54
CA TRP A 15 20.95 -2.21 7.75
C TRP A 15 20.82 -0.85 8.47
N ILE A 16 20.59 0.23 7.72
CA ILE A 16 20.39 1.59 8.24
C ILE A 16 19.12 1.63 9.08
N GLU A 17 18.00 1.14 8.53
CA GLU A 17 16.70 1.14 9.22
C GLU A 17 16.70 0.24 10.45
N GLN A 18 17.37 -0.91 10.36
CA GLN A 18 17.52 -1.82 11.50
C GLN A 18 18.34 -1.18 12.63
N MET A 19 19.39 -0.42 12.31
CA MET A 19 20.17 0.30 13.31
C MET A 19 19.41 1.48 13.93
N LEU A 20 18.58 2.18 13.15
CA LEU A 20 17.78 3.32 13.63
C LEU A 20 16.81 2.94 14.76
N LEU A 21 16.48 1.65 14.92
CA LEU A 21 15.64 1.15 16.01
C LEU A 21 16.33 1.21 17.39
N GLY A 22 17.66 1.24 17.43
CA GLY A 22 18.44 1.14 18.68
C GLY A 22 19.52 2.21 18.86
N HIS A 23 19.81 3.02 17.83
CA HIS A 23 20.90 3.99 17.84
C HIS A 23 20.45 5.38 17.38
N PRO A 24 21.08 6.46 17.85
CA PRO A 24 20.82 7.81 17.35
C PRO A 24 21.13 7.94 15.86
N ALA A 25 20.31 8.70 15.14
CA ALA A 25 20.48 8.93 13.70
C ALA A 25 21.88 9.47 13.36
N THR A 26 22.44 10.34 14.20
CA THR A 26 23.78 10.93 14.01
C THR A 26 24.90 9.88 13.98
N GLU A 27 24.81 8.83 14.80
CA GLU A 27 25.79 7.73 14.81
C GLU A 27 25.74 6.95 13.49
N ILE A 28 24.53 6.71 13.00
CA ILE A 28 24.28 5.95 11.78
C ILE A 28 24.71 6.76 10.55
N GLU A 29 24.50 8.07 10.55
CA GLU A 29 24.98 8.99 9.51
C GLU A 29 26.52 8.96 9.41
N ASP A 30 27.23 9.00 10.53
CA ASP A 30 28.69 8.94 10.56
C ASP A 30 29.21 7.58 10.06
N ARG A 31 28.53 6.49 10.44
CA ARG A 31 28.83 5.16 9.93
C ARG A 31 28.58 5.07 8.43
N TYR A 32 27.44 5.56 7.94
CA TYR A 32 27.10 5.54 6.52
C TYR A 32 28.09 6.37 5.69
N ARG A 33 28.52 7.54 6.20
CA ARG A 33 29.58 8.35 5.59
C ARG A 33 30.89 7.56 5.44
N THR A 34 31.23 6.76 6.43
CA THR A 34 32.42 5.90 6.40
C THR A 34 32.28 4.81 5.34
N VAL A 35 31.14 4.10 5.29
CA VAL A 35 30.84 3.09 4.27
C VAL A 35 30.95 3.67 2.86
N LEU A 36 30.33 4.84 2.60
CA LEU A 36 30.41 5.52 1.31
C LEU A 36 31.85 5.90 0.94
N LYS A 37 32.66 6.36 1.92
CA LYS A 37 34.07 6.70 1.68
C LYS A 37 34.89 5.47 1.30
N GLU A 38 34.68 4.35 1.98
CA GLU A 38 35.41 3.09 1.76
C GLU A 38 34.97 2.40 0.45
N ASN A 39 33.72 2.56 0.04
CA ASN A 39 33.17 1.93 -1.16
C ASN A 39 33.47 2.67 -2.46
N ARG A 40 34.06 3.87 -2.42
CA ARG A 40 34.28 4.72 -3.62
C ARG A 40 34.84 3.98 -4.83
N ALA A 41 35.87 3.14 -4.65
CA ALA A 41 36.47 2.40 -5.77
C ALA A 41 35.53 1.32 -6.33
N ARG A 42 34.78 0.64 -5.46
CA ARG A 42 33.80 -0.39 -5.84
C ARG A 42 32.60 0.24 -6.55
N ASP A 43 32.06 1.33 -5.99
CA ASP A 43 30.95 2.08 -6.57
C ASP A 43 31.34 2.66 -7.94
N ALA A 44 32.56 3.19 -8.08
CA ALA A 44 33.07 3.68 -9.35
C ALA A 44 33.19 2.55 -10.40
N ALA A 45 33.67 1.37 -10.02
CA ALA A 45 33.74 0.22 -10.91
C ALA A 45 32.34 -0.31 -11.31
N ALA A 46 31.37 -0.22 -10.41
CA ALA A 46 29.98 -0.63 -10.67
C ALA A 46 29.12 0.45 -11.36
N GLY A 47 29.59 1.71 -11.42
CA GLY A 47 28.87 2.85 -11.99
C GLY A 47 27.66 3.31 -11.17
N ARG A 48 27.52 2.86 -9.92
CA ARG A 48 26.40 3.20 -9.02
C ARG A 48 26.80 2.99 -7.56
N THR A 49 26.09 3.63 -6.64
CA THR A 49 26.27 3.42 -5.19
C THR A 49 25.73 2.05 -4.77
N LEU A 50 26.58 1.21 -4.20
CA LEU A 50 26.26 -0.17 -3.82
C LEU A 50 25.76 -0.32 -2.37
N ASP A 51 25.72 0.76 -1.60
CA ASP A 51 25.23 0.76 -0.21
C ASP A 51 24.39 2.01 0.08
N GLY A 52 23.24 1.83 0.72
CA GLY A 52 22.37 2.92 1.11
C GLY A 52 20.90 2.54 1.24
N PRO A 53 20.06 3.46 1.74
CA PRO A 53 18.64 3.21 1.99
C PRO A 53 17.85 3.00 0.68
N HIS A 54 18.40 3.38 -0.47
CA HIS A 54 17.81 3.10 -1.79
C HIS A 54 17.84 1.61 -2.16
N LEU A 55 18.58 0.78 -1.41
CA LEU A 55 18.63 -0.67 -1.56
C LEU A 55 17.79 -1.41 -0.51
N THR A 56 17.16 -0.67 0.42
CA THR A 56 16.30 -1.23 1.45
C THR A 56 15.02 -1.81 0.82
N ASP A 57 14.65 -3.01 1.27
CA ASP A 57 13.41 -3.66 0.83
C ASP A 57 12.29 -3.48 1.87
N LEU A 58 11.04 -3.44 1.43
CA LEU A 58 9.87 -3.46 2.31
C LEU A 58 9.38 -4.91 2.40
N THR A 59 9.67 -5.57 3.51
CA THR A 59 9.18 -6.92 3.75
C THR A 59 7.76 -6.86 4.31
N VAL A 60 6.93 -7.80 3.85
CA VAL A 60 5.54 -7.91 4.26
C VAL A 60 5.27 -9.36 4.63
N VAL A 61 4.76 -9.59 5.84
CA VAL A 61 4.36 -10.91 6.34
C VAL A 61 2.84 -11.00 6.34
N TYR A 62 2.31 -12.08 5.76
CA TYR A 62 0.91 -12.44 5.84
C TYR A 62 0.60 -12.97 7.24
N GLY A 63 0.06 -12.08 8.09
CA GLY A 63 -0.16 -12.33 9.52
C GLY A 63 -0.83 -13.66 9.85
N PRO A 64 -1.97 -14.04 9.22
CA PRO A 64 -2.71 -15.24 9.60
C PRO A 64 -1.96 -16.56 9.44
N LYS A 65 -0.98 -16.65 8.52
CA LYS A 65 -0.16 -17.86 8.33
C LYS A 65 1.29 -17.67 8.78
N ASN A 66 1.66 -16.44 9.14
CA ASN A 66 3.04 -16.07 9.46
C ASN A 66 4.05 -16.51 8.38
N ILE A 67 3.73 -16.19 7.12
CA ILE A 67 4.59 -16.46 5.95
C ILE A 67 4.87 -15.15 5.21
N PRO A 68 5.97 -15.05 4.43
CA PRO A 68 6.17 -13.94 3.52
C PRO A 68 4.94 -13.74 2.62
N ALA A 69 4.49 -12.50 2.44
CA ALA A 69 3.34 -12.21 1.59
C ALA A 69 3.57 -12.68 0.14
N SER A 70 4.82 -12.67 -0.34
CA SER A 70 5.23 -13.23 -1.64
C SER A 70 4.86 -14.70 -1.82
N ASP A 71 4.76 -15.45 -0.71
CA ASP A 71 4.51 -16.89 -0.71
C ASP A 71 3.02 -17.20 -0.47
N ALA A 72 2.21 -16.18 -0.15
CA ALA A 72 0.78 -16.30 -0.02
C ALA A 72 0.11 -16.43 -1.40
N SER A 73 -1.14 -16.92 -1.44
CA SER A 73 -1.90 -16.98 -2.70
C SER A 73 -2.16 -15.58 -3.26
N THR A 74 -2.39 -15.47 -4.57
CA THR A 74 -2.66 -14.18 -5.23
C THR A 74 -3.85 -13.43 -4.59
N GLY A 75 -4.89 -14.16 -4.15
CA GLY A 75 -6.02 -13.57 -3.44
C GLY A 75 -5.64 -13.05 -2.05
N GLU A 76 -4.74 -13.72 -1.34
CA GLU A 76 -4.22 -13.26 -0.04
C GLU A 76 -3.31 -12.04 -0.19
N GLN A 77 -2.42 -12.06 -1.18
CA GLN A 77 -1.56 -10.92 -1.52
C GLN A 77 -2.38 -9.67 -1.80
N LYS A 78 -3.42 -9.77 -2.64
CA LYS A 78 -4.33 -8.65 -2.93
C LYS A 78 -5.03 -8.14 -1.68
N ALA A 79 -5.50 -9.03 -0.81
CA ALA A 79 -6.17 -8.64 0.43
C ALA A 79 -5.22 -7.89 1.38
N VAL A 80 -3.96 -8.33 1.50
CA VAL A 80 -2.93 -7.61 2.26
C VAL A 80 -2.62 -6.25 1.64
N LEU A 81 -2.44 -6.18 0.32
CA LEU A 81 -2.17 -4.92 -0.36
C LEU A 81 -3.29 -3.90 -0.13
N ILE A 82 -4.55 -4.32 -0.25
CA ILE A 82 -5.71 -3.47 0.05
C ILE A 82 -5.66 -3.02 1.51
N ARG A 83 -5.36 -3.93 2.45
CA ARG A 83 -5.22 -3.56 3.87
C ARG A 83 -4.15 -2.48 4.08
N LEU A 84 -3.01 -2.60 3.43
CA LEU A 84 -1.91 -1.63 3.50
C LEU A 84 -2.32 -0.27 2.95
N VAL A 85 -3.02 -0.23 1.82
CA VAL A 85 -3.54 1.03 1.23
C VAL A 85 -4.55 1.71 2.17
N LEU A 86 -5.50 0.94 2.73
CA LEU A 86 -6.48 1.47 3.67
C LEU A 86 -5.82 1.98 4.96
N ALA A 87 -4.84 1.24 5.49
CA ALA A 87 -4.08 1.64 6.67
C ALA A 87 -3.25 2.91 6.41
N HIS A 88 -2.61 3.01 5.24
CA HIS A 88 -1.85 4.18 4.84
C HIS A 88 -2.75 5.42 4.71
N SER A 89 -3.95 5.26 4.14
CA SER A 89 -4.94 6.35 4.08
C SER A 89 -5.33 6.87 5.46
N GLY A 90 -5.58 5.96 6.41
CA GLY A 90 -5.88 6.34 7.79
C GLY A 90 -4.70 7.04 8.48
N LEU A 91 -3.48 6.53 8.26
CA LEU A 91 -2.26 7.16 8.78
C LEU A 91 -2.06 8.57 8.24
N LEU A 92 -2.30 8.81 6.95
CA LEU A 92 -2.21 10.16 6.37
C LEU A 92 -3.20 11.12 7.02
N GLN A 93 -4.42 10.67 7.30
CA GLN A 93 -5.41 11.48 8.03
C GLN A 93 -4.95 11.79 9.45
N GLU A 94 -4.39 10.81 10.17
CA GLU A 94 -3.87 11.00 11.52
C GLU A 94 -2.69 11.98 11.55
N MET A 95 -1.74 11.84 10.62
CA MET A 95 -0.53 12.66 10.56
C MET A 95 -0.80 14.10 10.09
N THR A 96 -1.74 14.28 9.17
CA THR A 96 -1.95 15.58 8.50
C THR A 96 -3.25 16.29 8.90
N GLY A 97 -4.20 15.57 9.51
CA GLY A 97 -5.56 16.03 9.76
C GLY A 97 -6.49 15.96 8.54
N PHE A 98 -5.99 15.59 7.36
CA PHE A 98 -6.76 15.55 6.11
C PHE A 98 -6.82 14.13 5.56
N ALA A 99 -8.03 13.65 5.29
CA ALA A 99 -8.20 12.38 4.56
C ALA A 99 -7.79 12.56 3.09
N PRO A 100 -6.97 11.67 2.52
CA PRO A 100 -6.56 11.77 1.11
C PRO A 100 -7.73 11.46 0.17
N VAL A 101 -7.61 11.86 -1.10
CA VAL A 101 -8.45 11.32 -2.17
C VAL A 101 -7.91 9.96 -2.56
N LEU A 102 -8.73 8.91 -2.48
CA LEU A 102 -8.37 7.55 -2.87
C LEU A 102 -8.82 7.26 -4.29
N LEU A 103 -7.90 6.78 -5.13
CA LEU A 103 -8.17 6.35 -6.50
C LEU A 103 -7.88 4.84 -6.57
N LEU A 104 -8.90 4.03 -6.85
CA LEU A 104 -8.79 2.57 -6.89
C LEU A 104 -9.17 2.06 -8.27
N ASP A 105 -8.17 1.59 -9.02
CA ASP A 105 -8.35 1.13 -10.39
C ASP A 105 -8.68 -0.37 -10.43
N GLU A 106 -9.81 -0.73 -11.05
CA GLU A 106 -10.32 -2.11 -11.21
C GLU A 106 -10.38 -2.97 -9.92
N VAL A 107 -10.34 -2.36 -8.74
CA VAL A 107 -10.19 -3.08 -7.47
C VAL A 107 -11.35 -4.06 -7.20
N ALA A 108 -12.57 -3.68 -7.58
CA ALA A 108 -13.78 -4.45 -7.29
C ALA A 108 -13.88 -5.74 -8.13
N ALA A 109 -13.29 -5.76 -9.34
CA ALA A 109 -13.34 -6.90 -10.25
C ALA A 109 -12.45 -8.07 -9.78
N HIS A 110 -11.53 -7.80 -8.85
CA HIS A 110 -10.56 -8.77 -8.36
C HIS A 110 -10.93 -9.40 -7.01
N LEU A 111 -12.10 -9.07 -6.49
CA LEU A 111 -12.58 -9.50 -5.19
C LEU A 111 -13.82 -10.39 -5.33
N ASP A 112 -13.91 -11.39 -4.46
CA ASP A 112 -15.17 -12.09 -4.24
C ASP A 112 -16.21 -11.14 -3.60
N PRO A 113 -17.52 -11.48 -3.66
CA PRO A 113 -18.58 -10.60 -3.15
C PRO A 113 -18.41 -10.19 -1.69
N ALA A 114 -17.95 -11.10 -0.82
CA ALA A 114 -17.80 -10.81 0.60
C ALA A 114 -16.69 -9.78 0.85
N ARG A 115 -15.52 -9.95 0.21
CA ARG A 115 -14.42 -8.98 0.30
C ARG A 115 -14.77 -7.64 -0.30
N ARG A 116 -15.55 -7.63 -1.37
CA ARG A 116 -15.98 -6.41 -2.04
C ARG A 116 -16.94 -5.59 -1.17
N ALA A 117 -17.94 -6.23 -0.55
CA ALA A 117 -18.79 -5.58 0.43
C ALA A 117 -17.96 -5.02 1.60
N ALA A 118 -17.02 -5.81 2.14
CA ALA A 118 -16.12 -5.37 3.21
C ALA A 118 -15.22 -4.18 2.79
N LEU A 119 -14.80 -4.12 1.52
CA LEU A 119 -14.03 -2.99 1.00
C LEU A 119 -14.89 -1.73 0.99
N PHE A 120 -16.11 -1.81 0.47
CA PHE A 120 -17.03 -0.68 0.42
C PHE A 120 -17.35 -0.15 1.81
N ASP A 121 -17.57 -1.03 2.79
CA ASP A 121 -17.81 -0.63 4.17
C ASP A 121 -16.57 0.00 4.81
N ALA A 122 -15.37 -0.53 4.55
CA ALA A 122 -14.12 0.06 5.02
C ALA A 122 -13.88 1.45 4.42
N LEU A 123 -14.17 1.64 3.13
CA LEU A 123 -14.04 2.93 2.44
C LEU A 123 -15.03 3.97 2.97
N ALA A 124 -16.26 3.57 3.29
CA ALA A 124 -17.25 4.46 3.88
C ALA A 124 -16.81 5.00 5.27
N LEU A 125 -16.04 4.20 6.03
CA LEU A 125 -15.55 4.58 7.36
C LEU A 125 -14.28 5.44 7.33
N LEU A 126 -13.56 5.49 6.21
CA LEU A 126 -12.30 6.23 6.09
C LEU A 126 -12.47 7.75 6.11
N GLY A 127 -13.68 8.26 5.83
CA GLY A 127 -13.90 9.71 5.69
C GLY A 127 -13.17 10.36 4.50
N ALA A 128 -12.60 9.53 3.62
CA ALA A 128 -11.92 9.94 2.40
C ALA A 128 -12.89 10.08 1.23
N GLN A 129 -12.58 10.97 0.27
CA GLN A 129 -13.24 10.92 -1.03
C GLN A 129 -12.64 9.77 -1.85
N VAL A 130 -13.48 8.86 -2.34
CA VAL A 130 -13.02 7.66 -3.05
C VAL A 130 -13.57 7.65 -4.47
N TRP A 131 -12.68 7.41 -5.44
CA TRP A 131 -13.00 7.11 -6.82
C TRP A 131 -12.60 5.68 -7.13
N MET A 132 -13.50 4.94 -7.78
CA MET A 132 -13.27 3.57 -8.21
C MET A 132 -13.64 3.42 -9.67
N THR A 133 -12.90 2.59 -10.39
CA THR A 133 -13.18 2.21 -11.78
C THR A 133 -13.45 0.71 -11.86
N GLY A 134 -14.22 0.30 -12.87
CA GLY A 134 -14.33 -1.10 -13.25
C GLY A 134 -15.26 -1.30 -14.43
N ALA A 135 -15.01 -2.36 -15.20
CA ALA A 135 -15.74 -2.64 -16.43
C ALA A 135 -17.10 -3.33 -16.21
N ASP A 136 -17.26 -4.06 -15.10
CA ASP A 136 -18.49 -4.80 -14.78
C ASP A 136 -19.37 -4.01 -13.79
N PRO A 137 -20.55 -3.50 -14.21
CA PRO A 137 -21.47 -2.81 -13.31
C PRO A 137 -21.96 -3.68 -12.14
N LEU A 138 -22.02 -5.01 -12.29
CA LEU A 138 -22.46 -5.91 -11.22
C LEU A 138 -21.48 -5.92 -10.04
N ALA A 139 -20.20 -5.61 -10.28
CA ALA A 139 -19.24 -5.44 -9.21
C ALA A 139 -19.56 -4.23 -8.30
N PHE A 140 -20.35 -3.28 -8.77
CA PHE A 140 -20.71 -2.08 -8.00
C PHE A 140 -22.16 -2.09 -7.50
N ALA A 141 -22.90 -3.18 -7.72
CA ALA A 141 -24.30 -3.28 -7.30
C ALA A 141 -24.49 -3.08 -5.79
N GLU A 142 -23.56 -3.51 -4.95
CA GLU A 142 -23.64 -3.40 -3.48
C GLU A 142 -23.34 -1.98 -2.95
N ILE A 143 -22.82 -1.08 -3.78
CA ILE A 143 -22.51 0.31 -3.41
C ILE A 143 -23.35 1.32 -4.21
N SER A 144 -24.21 0.87 -5.13
CA SER A 144 -24.96 1.77 -6.04
C SER A 144 -25.77 2.84 -5.30
N ASP A 145 -26.35 2.47 -4.16
CA ASP A 145 -27.22 3.38 -3.39
C ASP A 145 -26.42 4.33 -2.48
N ARG A 146 -25.10 4.12 -2.40
CA ARG A 146 -24.16 4.86 -1.53
C ARG A 146 -23.11 5.63 -2.34
N ALA A 147 -23.12 5.54 -3.66
CA ALA A 147 -22.10 6.11 -4.53
C ALA A 147 -22.72 6.84 -5.73
N GLN A 148 -22.02 7.85 -6.23
CA GLN A 148 -22.32 8.43 -7.53
C GLN A 148 -21.68 7.57 -8.61
N ILE A 149 -22.49 7.06 -9.55
CA ILE A 149 -22.01 6.25 -10.65
C ILE A 149 -21.89 7.11 -11.90
N PHE A 150 -20.74 7.00 -12.57
CA PHE A 150 -20.49 7.64 -13.84
C PHE A 150 -20.23 6.59 -14.90
N GLU A 151 -20.86 6.76 -16.06
CA GLU A 151 -20.60 5.97 -17.25
C GLU A 151 -19.56 6.70 -18.10
N VAL A 152 -18.47 6.00 -18.39
CA VAL A 152 -17.31 6.54 -19.13
C VAL A 152 -17.29 5.92 -20.51
N ASN A 153 -17.46 6.74 -21.53
CA ASN A 153 -17.34 6.37 -22.94
C ASN A 153 -16.17 7.15 -23.57
N PRO A 154 -15.63 6.74 -24.73
CA PRO A 154 -14.58 7.50 -25.40
C PRO A 154 -14.91 9.00 -25.52
N GLY A 155 -14.12 9.84 -24.85
CA GLY A 155 -14.27 11.30 -24.85
C GLY A 155 -15.43 11.87 -24.03
N THR A 156 -16.20 11.07 -23.29
CA THR A 156 -17.36 11.56 -22.50
C THR A 156 -17.51 10.85 -21.15
N VAL A 157 -17.93 11.61 -20.14
CA VAL A 157 -18.28 11.08 -18.80
C VAL A 157 -19.67 11.60 -18.45
N GLN A 158 -20.59 10.70 -18.10
CA GLN A 158 -21.97 11.05 -17.78
C GLN A 158 -22.38 10.42 -16.46
N ALA A 159 -23.02 11.19 -15.57
CA ALA A 159 -23.61 10.63 -14.36
C ALA A 159 -24.77 9.70 -14.73
N ARG A 160 -24.75 8.47 -14.23
CA ARG A 160 -25.87 7.54 -14.33
C ARG A 160 -26.97 8.02 -13.37
N LYS A 161 -28.17 8.23 -13.92
CA LYS A 161 -29.37 8.63 -13.16
C LYS A 161 -29.97 7.46 -12.41
#